data_AF-A0A348YAN2-F1
#
_entry.id   AF-A0A348YAN2-F1
#
_cell.length_a   1.000
_cell.length_b   1.000
_cell.length_c   1.000
_cell.angle_alpha   90.00
_cell.angle_beta   90.00
_cell.angle_gamma   90.00
#
_symmetry.space_group_name_H-M   'P 1'
#
loop_
_entity.id
_entity.type
_entity.pdbx_description
1 polymer ?
#
loop_
_entity_poly.entity_id
_entity_poly.type
_entity_poly.pdbx_seq_one_letter_code
_entity_poly.pdbx_strand_id
1 'polypeptide(L)' 'MIIDTGASLRIAQAKENITASQLAKAFDVYPQQVMRWRNGNDIKVSLAIRFSVFFKMTLSEFILLGAKNV' A
#
# COMPACT_ATOMS: atom_id res chain seq x y z
N MET A 1 -13.31 -12.78 5.60
CA MET A 1 -12.09 -11.94 5.58
C MET A 1 -12.23 -10.95 4.44
N ILE A 2 -12.20 -9.64 4.73
CA ILE A 2 -12.19 -8.58 3.71
C ILE A 2 -10.81 -7.94 3.71
N ILE A 3 -10.21 -7.78 2.53
CA ILE A 3 -8.91 -7.13 2.35
C ILE A 3 -9.15 -5.70 1.89
N ASP A 4 -8.68 -4.73 2.66
CA ASP A 4 -8.61 -3.32 2.26
C ASP A 4 -7.15 -2.98 1.90
N THR A 5 -6.87 -2.89 0.60
CA THR A 5 -5.49 -2.64 0.14
C THR A 5 -5.02 -1.21 0.40
N GLY A 6 -5.93 -0.23 0.53
CA GLY A 6 -5.56 1.12 0.92
C GLY A 6 -5.21 1.22 2.40
N ALA A 7 -5.92 0.48 3.25
CA ALA A 7 -5.52 0.28 4.65
C ALA A 7 -4.16 -0.41 4.74
N SER A 8 -3.94 -1.45 3.92
CA SER A 8 -2.64 -2.13 3.84
C SER A 8 -1.51 -1.16 3.54
N LEU A 9 -1.69 -0.29 2.53
CA LEU A 9 -0.71 0.73 2.17
C LEU A 9 -0.45 1.74 3.30
N ARG A 10 -1.51 2.22 3.96
CA ARG A 10 -1.39 3.18 5.07
C ARG A 10 -0.59 2.59 6.24
N ILE A 11 -0.85 1.32 6.57
CA ILE A 11 -0.14 0.62 7.65
C ILE A 11 1.32 0.37 7.27
N ALA A 12 1.59 -0.06 6.03
CA ALA A 12 2.97 -0.26 5.56
C ALA A 12 3.79 1.04 5.61
N GLN A 13 3.20 2.16 5.15
CA GLN A 13 3.83 3.48 5.23
C GLN A 13 4.12 3.91 6.68
N ALA A 14 3.20 3.64 7.61
CA ALA A 14 3.40 3.98 9.02
C ALA A 14 4.50 3.12 9.67
N LYS A 15 4.54 1.81 9.37
CA LYS A 15 5.57 0.89 9.88
C LYS A 15 6.98 1.29 9.46
N GLU A 16 7.15 1.68 8.20
CA GLU A 16 8.45 2.03 7.62
C GLU A 16 8.77 3.54 7.69
N ASN A 17 7.91 4.34 8.34
CA ASN A 17 8.01 5.80 8.41
C ASN A 17 8.18 6.48 7.02
N ILE A 18 7.46 5.97 6.02
CA ILE A 18 7.48 6.46 4.63
C ILE A 18 6.30 7.40 4.39
N THR A 19 6.60 8.66 4.09
CA THR A 19 5.59 9.67 3.71
C THR A 19 5.00 9.40 2.32
N ALA A 20 3.82 9.97 2.05
CA ALA A 20 3.21 9.90 0.72
C ALA A 20 4.09 10.53 -0.37
N SER A 21 4.82 11.60 -0.06
CA SER A 21 5.74 12.26 -0.98
C SER A 21 6.96 11.40 -1.31
N GLN A 22 7.53 10.70 -0.32
CA GLN A 22 8.62 9.74 -0.57
C GLN A 22 8.16 8.57 -1.43
N LEU A 23 6.97 8.04 -1.16
CA LEU A 23 6.39 6.96 -1.97
C LEU A 23 6.10 7.42 -3.40
N ALA A 24 5.57 8.63 -3.57
CA ALA A 24 5.32 9.24 -4.88
C ALA A 24 6.62 9.34 -5.70
N LYS A 25 7.70 9.82 -5.07
CA LYS A 25 9.03 9.88 -5.69
C LYS A 25 9.58 8.48 -6.03
N ALA A 26 9.42 7.50 -5.15
CA ALA A 26 9.92 6.14 -5.37
C ALA A 26 9.19 5.41 -6.49
N PHE A 27 7.92 5.74 -6.74
CA PHE A 27 7.09 5.13 -7.77
C PHE A 27 7.01 5.94 -9.05
N ASP A 28 7.70 7.09 -9.11
CA ASP A 28 7.65 8.06 -10.20
C ASP A 28 6.21 8.46 -10.58
N VAL A 29 5.45 8.88 -9.56
CA VAL A 29 4.06 9.32 -9.71
C VAL A 29 3.82 10.62 -8.96
N TYR A 30 2.72 11.29 -9.31
CA TYR A 30 2.26 12.46 -8.56
C TYR A 30 1.68 12.08 -7.18
N PRO A 31 1.80 12.95 -6.16
CA PRO A 31 1.24 12.69 -4.83
C PRO A 31 -0.25 12.37 -4.82
N GLN A 32 -1.04 12.95 -5.73
CA GLN A 32 -2.47 12.66 -5.85
C GLN A 32 -2.73 11.18 -6.16
N GLN A 33 -1.85 10.53 -6.93
CA GLN A 33 -1.97 9.11 -7.23
C GLN A 33 -1.77 8.26 -5.98
N VAL A 34 -0.81 8.62 -5.13
CA VAL A 34 -0.61 7.97 -3.82
C VAL A 34 -1.83 8.14 -2.92
N MET A 35 -2.43 9.34 -2.91
CA MET A 35 -3.65 9.58 -2.13
C MET A 35 -4.82 8.73 -2.62
N ARG A 36 -4.96 8.55 -3.95
CA ARG A 36 -5.96 7.62 -4.51
C ARG A 36 -5.71 6.19 -4.06
N TRP A 37 -4.46 5.71 -4.06
CA TRP A 37 -4.14 4.36 -3.58
C TRP A 37 -4.41 4.18 -2.09
N ARG A 38 -4.11 5.18 -1.26
CA ARG A 38 -4.34 5.11 0.21
C ARG A 38 -5.82 5.10 0.61
N ASN A 39 -6.65 5.78 -0.19
CA ASN A 39 -8.08 5.95 0.09
C ASN A 39 -8.96 4.94 -0.65
N GLY A 40 -8.43 4.24 -1.66
CA GLY A 40 -9.10 3.14 -2.33
C GLY A 40 -9.14 1.89 -1.45
N ASN A 41 -10.13 1.02 -1.70
CA ASN A 41 -10.26 -0.27 -1.04
C ASN A 41 -9.65 -1.43 -1.85
N ASP A 42 -9.45 -1.22 -3.15
CA ASP A 42 -8.89 -2.19 -4.09
C ASP A 42 -7.78 -1.55 -4.95
N ILE A 43 -6.71 -2.29 -5.16
CA ILE A 43 -5.60 -1.93 -6.04
C ILE A 43 -5.25 -3.12 -6.92
N LYS A 44 -4.77 -2.85 -8.14
CA LYS A 44 -4.29 -3.90 -9.04
C LYS A 44 -3.22 -4.75 -8.36
N VAL A 45 -3.29 -6.06 -8.52
CA VAL A 45 -2.31 -7.03 -7.96
C VAL A 45 -0.87 -6.68 -8.33
N SER A 46 -0.63 -6.24 -9.57
CA SER A 46 0.71 -5.79 -10.00
C SER A 46 1.25 -4.62 -9.19
N LEU A 47 0.39 -3.69 -8.75
CA LEU A 47 0.77 -2.59 -7.89
C LEU A 47 1.01 -3.07 -6.45
N ALA A 48 0.18 -3.97 -5.93
CA ALA A 48 0.37 -4.59 -4.63
C ALA A 48 1.72 -5.34 -4.53
N ILE A 49 2.12 -6.05 -5.59
CA ILE A 49 3.44 -6.69 -5.69
C ILE A 49 4.56 -5.65 -5.66
N ARG A 50 4.43 -4.54 -6.40
CA ARG A 50 5.43 -3.48 -6.35
C ARG A 50 5.55 -2.86 -4.96
N PHE A 51 4.43 -2.66 -4.25
CA PHE A 51 4.47 -2.21 -2.86
C PHE A 51 5.13 -3.23 -1.94
N SER A 52 4.81 -4.51 -2.07
CA SER A 52 5.41 -5.54 -1.22
C SER A 52 6.94 -5.57 -1.40
N VAL A 53 7.43 -5.49 -2.63
CA VAL A 53 8.87 -5.38 -2.93
C VAL A 53 9.46 -4.10 -2.33
N PHE A 54 8.81 -2.95 -2.50
CA PHE A 54 9.27 -1.67 -1.95
C PHE A 54 9.38 -1.69 -0.42
N PHE A 55 8.39 -2.27 0.27
CA PHE A 55 8.38 -2.42 1.73
C PHE A 55 9.10 -3.67 2.22
N LYS A 56 9.84 -4.38 1.33
CA LYS A 56 10.64 -5.58 1.66
C LYS A 56 9.84 -6.68 2.37
N MET A 57 8.62 -6.93 1.90
CA MET A 57 7.73 -7.98 2.39
C MET A 57 7.12 -8.77 1.23
N THR A 58 6.56 -9.94 1.54
CA THR A 58 5.79 -10.75 0.59
C THR A 58 4.45 -10.08 0.24
N LEU A 59 3.87 -10.46 -0.90
CA LEU A 59 2.53 -9.98 -1.28
C LEU A 59 1.49 -10.31 -0.20
N SER A 60 1.55 -11.53 0.36
CA SER A 60 0.66 -11.98 1.43
C SER A 60 0.79 -11.12 2.69
N GLU A 61 2.01 -10.83 3.13
CA GLU A 61 2.23 -9.96 4.29
C GLU A 61 1.65 -8.57 4.05
N PHE A 62 1.87 -8.01 2.85
CA PHE A 62 1.34 -6.70 2.48
C PHE A 62 -0.18 -6.66 2.55
N ILE A 63 -0.89 -7.55 1.85
CA ILE A 63 -2.37 -7.51 1.79
C ILE A 63 -3.02 -7.85 3.14
N LEU A 64 -2.36 -8.66 3.97
CA LEU A 64 -2.86 -9.00 5.30
C LEU A 64 -2.79 -7.83 6.29
N LEU A 65 -1.99 -6.79 6.02
CA LEU A 65 -1.97 -5.58 6.86
C LEU A 65 -3.36 -4.93 6.96
N GLY A 66 -4.13 -4.93 5.86
CA GLY A 66 -5.47 -4.37 5.80
C GLY A 66 -6.60 -5.41 5.94
N ALA A 67 -6.28 -6.64 6.34
CA ALA A 67 -7.29 -7.67 6.52
C ALA A 67 -8.16 -7.38 7.76
N LYS A 68 -9.48 -7.49 7.60
CA LYS A 68 -10.45 -7.41 8.70
C LYS A 68 -11.27 -8.69 8.77
N ASN A 69 -11.42 -9.20 9.99
CA ASN A 69 -12.45 -10.19 10.31
C ASN A 69 -13.75 -9.42 10.49
N VAL A 70 -14.68 -9.64 9.58
CA VAL A 70 -16.07 -9.19 9.70
C VAL A 70 -16.84 -10.32 10.37
#